data_AF-A0A7R9YFV9-F1
#
_entry.id   AF-A0A7R9YFV9-F1
#
_cell.length_a   1.000
_cell.length_b   1.000
_cell.length_c   1.000
_cell.angle_alpha   90.00
_cell.angle_beta   90.00
_cell.angle_gamma   90.00
#
_symmetry.space_group_name_H-M   'P 1'
#
loop_
_entity.id
_entity.type
_entity.pdbx_description
1 polymer ?
#
loop_
_entity_poly.entity_id
_entity_poly.type
_entity_poly.pdbx_seq_one_letter_code
_entity_poly.pdbx_strand_id
1 'polypeptide(L)'
;RRASESTRLLFCTTGILLRKLQFDPTLAGVSHVILDEVHERNLESDFLLICLRDLLSTRDDLRVIVMSATLNAELFASYFCALPGDHRREALPKDAWVAPE
;
A
#
# COMPACT_ATOMS: atom_id res chain seq x y z
N ARG A 1 8.21 -18.97 1.43
CA ARG A 1 9.25 -18.73 0.39
C ARG A 1 10.27 -17.74 0.96
N ARG A 2 11.57 -17.92 0.72
CA ARG A 2 12.61 -17.02 1.24
C ARG A 2 12.85 -15.88 0.25
N ALA A 3 12.81 -14.64 0.72
CA ALA A 3 13.41 -13.52 0.02
C ALA A 3 14.94 -13.61 0.14
N SER A 4 15.64 -13.25 -0.92
CA SER A 4 17.11 -13.12 -0.98
C SER A 4 17.49 -11.65 -1.23
N GLU A 5 18.77 -11.32 -1.12
CA GLU A 5 19.30 -9.99 -1.47
C GLU A 5 19.03 -9.61 -2.94
N SER A 6 18.92 -10.59 -3.84
CA SER A 6 18.58 -10.39 -5.25
C SER A 6 17.08 -10.23 -5.52
N THR A 7 16.22 -10.40 -4.51
CA THR A 7 14.78 -10.30 -4.67
C THR A 7 14.35 -8.84 -4.78
N ARG A 8 14.01 -8.41 -6.00
CA ARG A 8 13.53 -7.04 -6.27
C ARG A 8 12.02 -6.86 -6.09
N LEU A 9 11.27 -7.96 -6.10
CA LEU A 9 9.82 -7.96 -5.95
C LEU A 9 9.39 -9.17 -5.14
N LEU A 10 8.60 -8.94 -4.11
CA LEU A 10 8.12 -9.97 -3.19
C LEU A 10 6.59 -10.00 -3.20
N PHE A 11 6.02 -11.06 -3.75
CA PHE A 11 4.60 -11.37 -3.58
C PHE A 11 4.38 -12.09 -2.25
N CYS A 12 3.49 -11.57 -1.42
CA CYS A 12 3.13 -12.19 -0.16
C CYS A 12 1.68 -11.85 0.20
N THR A 13 1.08 -12.68 1.05
CA THR A 13 -0.26 -12.41 1.59
C THR A 13 -0.21 -11.26 2.60
N THR A 14 -1.35 -10.63 2.83
CA THR A 14 -1.52 -9.56 3.84
C THR A 14 -0.96 -9.95 5.20
N GLY A 15 -1.34 -11.12 5.74
CA GLY A 15 -0.80 -11.62 7.00
C GLY A 15 0.74 -11.78 7.05
N ILE A 16 1.41 -12.11 5.93
CA ILE A 16 2.87 -12.19 5.90
C ILE A 16 3.50 -10.79 5.95
N LEU A 17 2.91 -9.82 5.26
CA LEU A 17 3.38 -8.43 5.32
C LEU A 17 3.15 -7.82 6.70
N LEU A 18 2.00 -8.08 7.32
CA LEU A 18 1.73 -7.69 8.70
C LEU A 18 2.73 -8.28 9.68
N ARG A 19 3.05 -9.57 9.55
CA ARG A 19 4.11 -10.20 10.35
C ARG A 19 5.47 -9.55 10.09
N LYS A 20 5.79 -9.18 8.85
CA LYS A 20 7.01 -8.43 8.53
C LYS A 20 7.06 -7.08 9.24
N LEU A 21 5.96 -6.32 9.23
CA LEU A 21 5.83 -5.05 9.95
C LEU A 21 5.99 -5.21 11.47
N GLN A 22 5.58 -6.34 12.04
CA GLN A 22 5.82 -6.61 13.46
C GLN A 22 7.30 -6.75 13.81
N PHE A 23 8.11 -7.34 12.91
CA PHE A 23 9.56 -7.52 13.12
C PHE A 23 10.40 -6.34 12.66
N ASP A 24 10.01 -5.70 11.56
CA ASP A 24 10.61 -4.49 11.02
C ASP A 24 9.49 -3.45 10.76
N PRO A 25 9.16 -2.64 11.78
CA PRO A 25 8.11 -1.62 11.70
C PRO A 25 8.38 -0.57 10.63
N THR A 26 9.64 -0.40 10.23
CA THR A 26 10.02 0.59 9.23
C THR A 26 9.92 0.04 7.81
N LEU A 27 9.86 -1.27 7.60
CA LEU A 27 10.04 -1.90 6.27
C LEU A 27 11.30 -1.40 5.55
N ALA A 28 12.43 -1.40 6.25
CA ALA A 28 13.71 -0.91 5.71
C ALA A 28 14.07 -1.63 4.40
N GLY A 29 14.53 -0.88 3.40
CA GLY A 29 14.88 -1.40 2.07
C GLY A 29 13.68 -1.67 1.15
N VAL A 30 12.44 -1.51 1.63
CA VAL A 30 11.24 -1.50 0.78
C VAL A 30 10.93 -0.07 0.37
N SER A 31 10.85 0.19 -0.93
CA SER A 31 10.47 1.50 -1.48
C SER A 31 8.99 1.59 -1.83
N HIS A 32 8.36 0.47 -2.19
CA HIS A 32 6.97 0.42 -2.63
C HIS A 32 6.23 -0.75 -2.01
N VAL A 33 5.00 -0.52 -1.58
CA VAL A 33 4.04 -1.56 -1.18
C VAL A 33 2.85 -1.48 -2.14
N ILE A 34 2.51 -2.61 -2.76
CA ILE A 34 1.36 -2.73 -3.65
C ILE A 34 0.32 -3.58 -2.93
N LEU A 35 -0.86 -3.03 -2.71
CA LEU A 35 -2.01 -3.73 -2.15
C LEU A 35 -2.96 -4.09 -3.29
N ASP A 36 -3.07 -5.37 -3.57
CA ASP A 36 -3.97 -5.89 -4.60
C ASP A 36 -5.31 -6.32 -3.99
N GLU A 37 -6.37 -6.25 -4.79
CA GLU A 37 -7.74 -6.64 -4.42
C GLU A 37 -8.27 -6.10 -3.09
N VAL A 38 -7.95 -4.84 -2.78
CA VAL A 38 -8.45 -4.20 -1.54
C VAL A 38 -9.98 -4.08 -1.47
N HIS A 39 -10.67 -4.35 -2.58
CA HIS A 39 -12.11 -4.33 -2.68
C HIS A 39 -12.80 -5.47 -1.90
N GLU A 40 -12.09 -6.55 -1.59
CA GLU A 40 -12.63 -7.68 -0.81
C GLU A 40 -12.90 -7.32 0.66
N ARG A 41 -12.39 -6.16 1.13
CA ARG A 41 -12.61 -5.60 2.49
C ARG A 41 -12.53 -6.65 3.60
N ASN A 42 -11.44 -7.40 3.60
CA ASN A 42 -11.13 -8.32 4.68
C ASN A 42 -10.41 -7.60 5.84
N LEU A 43 -10.57 -8.12 7.06
CA LEU A 43 -10.02 -7.52 8.28
C LEU A 43 -8.51 -7.29 8.21
N GLU A 44 -7.77 -8.24 7.63
CA GLU A 44 -6.32 -8.13 7.54
C GLU A 44 -5.89 -6.96 6.65
N SER A 45 -6.54 -6.77 5.51
CA SER A 45 -6.23 -5.70 4.56
C SER A 45 -6.58 -4.34 5.14
N ASP A 46 -7.70 -4.22 5.83
CA ASP A 46 -8.07 -2.99 6.53
C ASP A 46 -7.07 -2.65 7.64
N PHE A 47 -6.63 -3.64 8.41
CA PHE A 47 -5.61 -3.44 9.42
C PHE A 47 -4.26 -3.03 8.81
N LEU A 48 -3.88 -3.66 7.69
CA LEU A 48 -2.66 -3.29 6.97
C LEU A 48 -2.72 -1.84 6.45
N LEU A 49 -3.87 -1.38 5.95
CA LEU A 49 -4.05 0.02 5.54
C LEU A 49 -3.84 1.01 6.70
N ILE A 50 -4.23 0.64 7.93
CA ILE A 50 -3.96 1.44 9.14
C ILE A 50 -2.46 1.49 9.40
N CYS A 51 -1.79 0.34 9.47
CA CYS A 51 -0.35 0.29 9.72
C CYS A 51 0.46 1.05 8.66
N LEU A 52 0.09 0.92 7.38
CA LEU A 52 0.77 1.62 6.29
C LEU A 52 0.55 3.13 6.32
N ARG A 53 -0.66 3.59 6.67
CA ARG A 53 -0.94 5.01 6.82
C ARG A 53 -0.08 5.64 7.92
N ASP A 54 0.05 4.95 9.05
CA ASP A 54 0.91 5.42 10.15
C ASP A 54 2.38 5.40 9.72
N LEU A 55 2.82 4.37 8.98
CA LEU A 55 4.18 4.30 8.46
C LEU A 55 4.50 5.44 7.49
N LEU A 56 3.58 5.77 6.58
CA LEU A 56 3.73 6.88 5.62
C LEU A 56 3.93 8.24 6.32
N SER A 57 3.43 8.41 7.54
CA SER A 57 3.65 9.65 8.31
C SER A 57 5.10 9.82 8.79
N THR A 58 5.89 8.74 8.79
CA THR A 58 7.28 8.72 9.25
C THR A 58 8.29 8.40 8.14
N ARG A 59 7.84 7.74 7.06
CA ARG A 59 8.66 7.34 5.92
C ARG A 59 8.29 8.07 4.64
N ASP A 60 9.03 9.14 4.41
CA ASP A 60 8.85 10.00 3.24
C ASP A 60 9.23 9.34 1.90
N ASP A 61 10.04 8.30 1.96
CA ASP A 61 10.57 7.55 0.82
C ASP A 61 9.67 6.36 0.41
N LEU A 62 8.72 5.98 1.26
CA LEU A 62 7.82 4.86 1.02
C LEU A 62 6.63 5.29 0.16
N ARG A 63 6.29 4.47 -0.84
CA ARG A 63 5.10 4.66 -1.68
C ARG A 63 4.14 3.48 -1.50
N VAL A 64 2.84 3.79 -1.41
CA VAL A 64 1.78 2.77 -1.36
C VAL A 64 0.93 2.90 -2.62
N ILE A 65 0.77 1.77 -3.33
CA ILE A 65 -0.08 1.65 -4.50
C ILE A 65 -1.25 0.74 -4.12
N VAL A 66 -2.46 1.21 -4.36
CA VAL A 66 -3.69 0.46 -4.08
C VAL A 66 -4.34 0.06 -5.39
N MET A 67 -4.51 -1.23 -5.62
CA MET A 67 -5.15 -1.83 -6.78
C MET A 67 -6.50 -2.44 -6.38
N SER A 68 -7.52 -2.17 -7.18
CA SER A 68 -8.89 -2.62 -6.95
C SER A 68 -9.60 -2.82 -8.28
N ALA A 69 -10.35 -3.92 -8.42
CA ALA A 69 -11.24 -4.15 -9.55
C ALA A 69 -12.51 -3.27 -9.53
N THR A 70 -12.79 -2.58 -8.42
CA THR A 70 -14.01 -1.75 -8.25
C THR A 70 -13.68 -0.26 -8.16
N LEU A 71 -14.66 0.58 -8.57
CA LEU A 71 -14.61 2.04 -8.61
C LEU A 71 -14.66 2.69 -7.20
N ASN A 72 -13.84 2.23 -6.26
CA ASN A 72 -13.75 2.80 -4.92
C ASN A 72 -12.40 3.50 -4.66
N ALA A 73 -11.73 3.94 -5.74
CA ALA A 73 -10.46 4.65 -5.66
C ALA A 73 -10.55 5.93 -4.83
N GLU A 74 -11.69 6.63 -4.86
CA GLU A 74 -11.91 7.88 -4.11
C GLU A 74 -11.92 7.65 -2.59
N LEU A 75 -12.48 6.54 -2.12
CA LEU A 75 -12.48 6.19 -0.70
C LEU A 75 -11.04 5.97 -0.21
N PHE A 76 -10.26 5.14 -0.89
CA PHE A 76 -8.87 4.87 -0.51
C PHE A 76 -8.00 6.13 -0.64
N ALA A 77 -8.19 6.92 -1.69
CA ALA A 77 -7.51 8.20 -1.84
C ALA A 77 -7.82 9.15 -0.67
N SER A 78 -9.10 9.28 -0.28
CA SER A 78 -9.50 10.13 0.85
C SER A 78 -8.91 9.66 2.18
N TYR A 79 -8.83 8.33 2.38
CA TYR A 79 -8.27 7.72 3.58
C TYR A 79 -6.78 8.06 3.78
N PHE A 80 -5.99 8.04 2.71
CA PHE A 80 -4.57 8.42 2.75
C PHE A 80 -4.36 9.94 2.69
N CYS A 81 -5.22 10.70 2.01
CA CYS A 81 -5.14 12.17 1.92
C CYS A 81 -5.47 12.89 3.23
N ALA A 82 -6.10 12.23 4.20
CA ALA A 82 -6.41 12.82 5.50
C ALA A 82 -5.16 13.04 6.40
N LEU A 83 -3.97 12.70 5.92
CA LEU A 83 -2.72 12.89 6.63
C LEU A 83 -2.32 14.38 6.67
N PRO A 84 -2.15 14.98 7.86
CA PRO A 84 -1.72 16.38 7.99
C PRO A 84 -0.34 16.58 7.36
N GLY A 85 -0.24 17.48 6.37
CA GLY A 85 1.03 17.84 5.71
C GLY A 85 1.32 17.11 4.41
N ASP A 86 0.48 16.15 3.98
CA ASP A 86 0.74 15.40 2.75
C ASP A 86 0.35 16.19 1.49
N HIS A 87 1.35 16.82 0.87
CA HIS A 87 1.25 17.46 -0.45
C HIS A 87 1.61 16.48 -1.59
N ARG A 88 1.87 15.19 -1.31
CA ARG A 88 2.29 14.20 -2.33
C ARG A 88 1.10 13.65 -3.10
N ARG A 89 0.46 14.53 -3.87
CA ARG A 89 -0.35 14.07 -5.00
C ARG A 89 0.57 13.74 -6.17
N GLU A 90 0.52 12.48 -6.57
CA GLU A 90 -0.10 12.20 -7.86
C GLU A 90 -1.15 11.13 -7.59
N ALA A 91 -2.40 11.55 -7.33
CA ALA A 91 -3.50 10.69 -7.73
C ALA A 91 -3.36 10.60 -9.24
N LEU A 92 -2.90 9.44 -9.74
CA LEU A 92 -2.83 9.21 -11.17
C LEU A 92 -4.19 9.61 -11.76
N PRO A 93 -4.22 10.43 -12.83
CA PRO A 93 -5.46 10.94 -13.41
C PRO A 93 -6.43 9.77 -13.65
N LYS A 94 -7.75 9.99 -13.52
CA LYS A 94 -8.76 8.93 -13.68
C LYS A 94 -8.57 8.12 -14.98
N ASP A 95 -8.01 8.77 -15.99
CA ASP A 95 -7.65 8.28 -17.32
C ASP A 95 -6.43 7.33 -17.34
N ALA A 96 -5.61 7.30 -16.29
CA ALA A 96 -4.53 6.33 -16.09
C ALA A 96 -5.01 5.02 -15.42
N TRP A 97 -6.27 4.96 -14.96
CA TRP A 97 -6.89 3.76 -14.38
C TRP A 97 -7.59 2.86 -15.41
N VAL A 98 -7.50 3.18 -16.71
CA VAL A 98 -8.07 2.33 -17.75
C VAL A 98 -7.17 1.11 -17.95
N ALA A 99 -7.56 -0.01 -17.35
CA ALA A 99 -7.05 -1.32 -17.76
C ALA A 99 -7.48 -1.56 -19.23
N PRO A 100 -6.58 -2.03 -20.12
CA PRO A 100 -7.02 -2.49 -21.43
C PRO A 100 -7.94 -3.71 -21.26
N GLU A 101 -8.99 -3.78 -22.08
CA GLU A 101 -9.94 -4.91 -22.15
C GLU A 101 -9.24 -6.26 -22.31
#